data_AF-A0A0B6Z934-F1
#
_entry.id   AF-A0A0B6Z934-F1
#
_cell.length_a   1.000
_cell.length_b   1.000
_cell.length_c   1.000
_cell.angle_alpha   90.00
_cell.angle_beta   90.00
_cell.angle_gamma   90.00
#
_symmetry.space_group_name_H-M   'P 1'
#
loop_
_entity.id
_entity.type
_entity.pdbx_description
1 polymer ?
#
loop_
_entity_poly.entity_id
_entity_poly.type
_entity_poly.pdbx_seq_one_letter_code
_entity_poly.pdbx_strand_id
1 'polypeptide(L)'
;LFRSNTFNMILASQSYEQCRAVFAEYGQIAKHDLEQAIKNEMSGDLSTGMLTVVRMIRSKHAYFADRLYQSMKGLGTDDRTLIRIIVSRCEVDMKQIKAEFQRLFGKTLESFVREDISGDYRKLMLALVTDH
;
A
#
# COMPACT_ATOMS: atom_id res chain seq x y z
N LEU A 1 6.62 23.44 11.26
CA LEU A 1 5.27 24.05 11.34
C LEU A 1 4.78 24.60 9.99
N PHE A 2 5.48 25.54 9.34
CA PHE A 2 5.06 26.07 8.02
C PHE A 2 5.10 25.05 6.86
N ARG A 3 6.11 24.15 6.81
CA ARG A 3 6.20 23.12 5.76
C ARG A 3 5.15 22.01 5.89
N SER A 4 4.84 21.60 7.12
CA SER A 4 3.80 20.61 7.42
C SER A 4 2.40 21.03 6.93
N ASN A 5 2.09 22.33 6.98
CA ASN A 5 0.81 22.86 6.49
C ASN A 5 0.70 22.80 4.95
N THR A 6 1.82 22.94 4.25
CA THR A 6 1.86 22.88 2.78
C THR A 6 1.59 21.45 2.27
N PHE A 7 2.14 20.42 2.93
CA PHE A 7 1.82 19.02 2.60
C PHE A 7 0.33 18.71 2.78
N ASN A 8 -0.26 19.14 3.90
CA ASN A 8 -1.69 18.94 4.16
C ASN A 8 -2.53 19.59 3.06
N MET A 9 -2.22 20.83 2.69
CA MET A 9 -2.94 21.55 1.63
C MET A 9 -2.84 20.83 0.29
N ILE A 10 -1.65 20.42 -0.15
CA ILE A 10 -1.47 19.74 -1.44
C ILE A 10 -2.20 18.39 -1.44
N LEU A 11 -2.03 17.59 -0.38
CA LEU A 11 -2.51 16.21 -0.33
C LEU A 11 -4.01 16.10 -0.02
N ALA A 12 -4.61 17.12 0.61
CA ALA A 12 -6.03 17.13 0.95
C ALA A 12 -6.93 17.90 -0.04
N SER A 13 -6.36 18.73 -0.93
CA SER A 13 -7.16 19.60 -1.82
C SER A 13 -7.04 19.33 -3.31
N GLN A 14 -6.04 18.55 -3.75
CA GLN A 14 -5.77 18.33 -5.17
C GLN A 14 -6.23 16.94 -5.65
N SER A 15 -6.52 16.82 -6.94
CA SER A 15 -6.82 15.52 -7.57
C SER A 15 -5.62 14.58 -7.53
N TYR A 16 -5.84 13.28 -7.68
CA TYR A 16 -4.76 12.29 -7.66
C TYR A 16 -3.79 12.48 -8.83
N GLU A 17 -4.28 12.90 -10.00
CA GLU A 17 -3.48 13.21 -11.18
C GLU A 17 -2.54 14.39 -10.91
N GLN A 18 -3.08 15.48 -10.36
CA GLN A 18 -2.28 16.66 -10.00
C GLN A 18 -1.24 16.32 -8.93
N CYS A 19 -1.65 15.61 -7.87
CA CYS A 19 -0.71 15.17 -6.84
C CYS A 19 0.42 14.32 -7.44
N ARG A 20 0.10 13.36 -8.32
CA ARG A 20 1.12 12.53 -8.98
C ARG A 20 2.11 13.37 -9.80
N ALA A 21 1.62 14.36 -10.55
CA ALA A 21 2.48 15.28 -11.29
C ALA A 21 3.40 16.10 -10.34
N VAL A 22 2.84 16.64 -9.26
CA VAL A 22 3.60 17.37 -8.24
C VAL A 22 4.68 16.48 -7.62
N PHE A 23 4.38 15.22 -7.32
CA PHE A 23 5.36 14.30 -6.73
C PHE A 23 6.50 13.99 -7.68
N ALA A 24 6.21 13.87 -8.97
CA ALA A 24 7.22 13.63 -10.01
C ALA A 24 8.17 14.82 -10.12
N GLU A 25 7.63 16.05 -10.22
CA GLU A 25 8.42 17.28 -10.30
C GLU A 25 9.22 17.53 -9.01
N TYR A 26 8.61 17.28 -7.85
CA TYR A 26 9.30 17.39 -6.55
C TYR A 26 10.57 16.54 -6.52
N GLY A 27 10.51 15.30 -7.00
CA GLY A 27 11.66 14.40 -7.04
C GLY A 27 12.82 14.94 -7.88
N GLN A 28 12.53 15.63 -8.98
CA GLN A 28 13.56 16.23 -9.85
C GLN A 28 14.23 17.43 -9.17
N ILE A 29 13.46 18.26 -8.47
CA ILE A 29 13.95 19.49 -7.83
C ILE A 29 14.71 19.17 -6.53
N ALA A 30 14.11 18.35 -5.66
CA ALA A 30 14.61 18.06 -4.33
C ALA A 30 15.71 17.00 -4.31
N LYS A 31 15.89 16.24 -5.41
CA LYS A 31 16.83 15.11 -5.53
C LYS A 31 16.58 13.97 -4.54
N HIS A 32 15.41 13.93 -3.92
CA HIS A 32 14.89 12.82 -3.14
C HIS A 32 13.36 12.76 -3.30
N ASP A 33 12.75 11.62 -2.98
CA ASP A 33 11.30 11.48 -3.09
C ASP A 33 10.55 12.18 -1.94
N LEU A 34 9.25 12.35 -2.15
CA LEU A 34 8.35 12.99 -1.20
C LEU A 34 8.23 12.19 0.11
N GLU A 35 8.28 10.86 0.00
CA GLU A 35 8.24 9.95 1.13
C GLU A 35 9.42 10.15 2.07
N GLN A 36 10.63 10.32 1.54
CA GLN A 36 11.81 10.64 2.33
C GLN A 36 11.69 12.02 2.98
N ALA A 37 11.13 13.00 2.26
CA ALA A 37 10.86 14.32 2.81
C ALA A 37 9.95 14.23 4.05
N ILE A 38 8.84 13.50 3.93
CA ILE A 38 7.87 13.29 5.02
C ILE A 38 8.52 12.61 6.22
N LYS A 39 9.32 11.58 6.00
CA LYS A 39 10.05 10.89 7.07
C LYS A 39 11.05 11.79 7.79
N ASN A 40 11.68 12.70 7.07
CA ASN A 40 12.67 13.62 7.64
C ASN A 40 11.99 14.77 8.43
N GLU A 41 10.84 15.25 7.97
CA GLU A 41 10.16 16.40 8.58
C GLU A 41 9.08 16.05 9.61
N MET A 42 8.60 14.80 9.63
CA MET A 42 7.48 14.37 10.45
C MET A 42 7.78 13.04 11.13
N SER A 43 7.26 12.86 12.35
CA SER A 43 7.40 11.62 13.13
C SER A 43 6.04 11.10 13.61
N GLY A 44 6.05 9.89 14.19
CA GLY A 44 4.87 9.26 14.79
C GLY A 44 3.73 8.99 13.80
N ASP A 45 2.50 9.05 14.31
CA ASP A 45 1.29 8.69 13.57
C ASP A 45 1.02 9.64 12.39
N LEU A 46 1.40 10.91 12.51
CA LEU A 46 1.23 11.88 11.44
C LEU A 46 2.11 11.54 10.23
N SER A 47 3.37 11.18 10.46
CA SER A 47 4.27 10.71 9.40
C SER A 47 3.71 9.46 8.72
N THR A 48 3.21 8.51 9.51
CA THR A 48 2.60 7.26 9.03
C THR A 48 1.35 7.50 8.18
N GLY A 49 0.46 8.38 8.64
CA GLY A 49 -0.75 8.76 7.91
C GLY A 49 -0.41 9.44 6.59
N MET A 50 0.55 10.36 6.59
CA MET A 50 0.93 11.09 5.39
C MET A 50 1.60 10.20 4.34
N LEU A 51 2.50 9.31 4.76
CA LEU A 51 3.10 8.30 3.88
C LEU A 51 2.04 7.38 3.27
N THR A 52 1.01 7.02 4.05
CA THR A 52 -0.09 6.20 3.57
C THR A 52 -0.85 6.90 2.44
N VAL A 53 -1.18 8.19 2.62
CA VAL A 53 -1.85 9.00 1.58
C VAL A 53 -1.00 9.10 0.31
N VAL A 54 0.29 9.44 0.43
CA VAL A 54 1.19 9.55 -0.72
C VAL A 54 1.31 8.23 -1.49
N ARG A 55 1.51 7.11 -0.78
CA ARG A 55 1.61 5.77 -1.41
C ARG A 55 0.32 5.39 -2.13
N MET A 56 -0.84 5.67 -1.54
CA MET A 56 -2.15 5.42 -2.15
C MET A 56 -2.36 6.25 -3.41
N ILE A 57 -1.96 7.53 -3.41
CA ILE A 57 -2.02 8.41 -4.57
C ILE A 57 -1.11 7.90 -5.70
N ARG A 58 0.11 7.44 -5.37
CA ARG A 58 1.03 6.88 -6.37
C ARG A 58 0.47 5.62 -7.02
N SER A 59 0.07 4.65 -6.21
CA SER A 59 -0.59 3.43 -6.69
C SER A 59 -1.31 2.75 -5.54
N LYS A 60 -2.63 2.81 -5.56
CA LYS A 60 -3.52 2.10 -4.64
C LYS A 60 -3.24 0.59 -4.62
N HIS A 61 -3.06 0.01 -5.80
CA HIS A 61 -2.82 -1.43 -5.95
C HIS A 61 -1.48 -1.85 -5.35
N ALA A 62 -0.41 -1.08 -5.60
CA ALA A 62 0.91 -1.35 -5.04
C ALA A 62 0.92 -1.17 -3.51
N TYR A 63 0.17 -0.19 -2.99
CA TYR A 63 0.00 -0.02 -1.54
C TYR A 63 -0.64 -1.26 -0.89
N PHE A 64 -1.75 -1.75 -1.44
CA PHE A 64 -2.39 -2.95 -0.89
C PHE A 64 -1.52 -4.20 -1.06
N ALA A 65 -0.81 -4.32 -2.18
CA ALA A 65 0.16 -5.41 -2.38
C ALA A 65 1.26 -5.41 -1.30
N ASP A 66 1.87 -4.25 -1.02
CA ASP A 66 2.85 -4.11 0.07
C ASP A 66 2.22 -4.44 1.43
N ARG A 67 1.03 -3.93 1.74
CA ARG A 67 0.35 -4.22 3.00
C ARG A 67 0.04 -5.71 3.19
N LEU A 68 -0.37 -6.41 2.13
CA LEU A 68 -0.57 -7.87 2.15
C LEU A 68 0.73 -8.60 2.40
N TYR A 69 1.81 -8.18 1.72
CA TYR A 69 3.13 -8.78 1.92
C TYR A 69 3.60 -8.57 3.36
N GLN A 70 3.53 -7.35 3.89
CA GLN A 70 3.92 -7.06 5.27
C GLN A 70 3.06 -7.82 6.29
N SER A 71 1.78 -8.08 6.01
CA SER A 71 0.92 -8.84 6.94
C SER A 71 1.26 -10.33 7.02
N MET A 72 1.95 -10.87 6.02
CA MET A 72 2.33 -12.29 5.95
C MET A 72 3.86 -12.49 5.99
N LYS A 73 4.64 -11.42 6.07
CA LYS A 73 6.10 -11.51 6.09
C LYS A 73 6.58 -11.66 7.53
N GLY A 74 7.26 -12.77 7.81
CA GLY A 74 8.00 -12.96 9.06
C GLY A 74 7.44 -14.12 9.88
N LEU A 75 7.59 -14.04 11.20
CA LEU A 75 7.05 -15.05 12.10
C LEU A 75 5.60 -14.69 12.44
N GLY A 76 4.67 -15.51 11.97
CA GLY A 76 3.23 -15.31 12.16
C GLY A 76 2.62 -14.35 11.13
N THR A 77 1.32 -14.10 11.28
CA THR A 77 0.51 -13.36 10.31
C THR A 77 -0.27 -12.26 11.05
N ASP A 78 -0.27 -11.03 10.53
CA ASP A 78 -1.22 -9.97 10.94
C ASP A 78 -2.58 -10.25 10.27
N ASP A 79 -3.31 -11.21 10.85
CA ASP A 79 -4.61 -11.68 10.36
C ASP A 79 -5.60 -10.54 10.19
N ARG A 80 -5.58 -9.56 11.09
CA ARG A 80 -6.50 -8.42 11.04
C ARG A 80 -6.28 -7.58 9.79
N THR A 81 -5.03 -7.28 9.43
CA THR A 81 -4.74 -6.55 8.20
C THR A 81 -5.05 -7.40 6.97
N LEU A 82 -4.62 -8.67 6.98
CA LEU A 82 -4.81 -9.58 5.86
C LEU A 82 -6.29 -9.74 5.50
N ILE A 83 -7.12 -10.16 6.48
CA ILE A 83 -8.55 -10.39 6.30
C ILE A 83 -9.22 -9.11 5.81
N ARG A 84 -8.94 -7.98 6.46
CA ARG A 84 -9.56 -6.70 6.09
C ARG A 84 -9.26 -6.32 4.65
N ILE A 85 -8.03 -6.53 4.18
CA ILE A 85 -7.67 -6.22 2.79
C ILE A 85 -8.32 -7.22 1.84
N ILE A 86 -8.17 -8.53 2.05
CA ILE A 86 -8.73 -9.54 1.14
C ILE A 86 -10.25 -9.34 0.98
N VAL A 87 -10.98 -9.25 2.09
CA VAL A 87 -12.45 -9.12 2.06
C VAL A 87 -12.91 -7.80 1.46
N SER A 88 -12.22 -6.68 1.72
CA SER A 88 -12.66 -5.37 1.19
C SER A 88 -12.23 -5.10 -0.25
N ARG A 89 -11.30 -5.90 -0.79
CA ARG A 89 -10.70 -5.66 -2.11
C ARG A 89 -10.98 -6.77 -3.14
N CYS A 90 -11.40 -7.97 -2.72
CA CYS A 90 -11.65 -9.11 -3.61
C CYS A 90 -12.47 -8.70 -4.84
N GLU A 91 -13.65 -8.15 -4.64
CA GLU A 91 -14.58 -7.75 -5.70
C GLU A 91 -14.32 -6.35 -6.30
N VAL A 92 -13.24 -5.66 -5.91
CA VAL A 92 -12.99 -4.27 -6.32
C VAL A 92 -11.82 -4.15 -7.28
N ASP A 93 -10.64 -4.60 -6.85
CA ASP A 93 -9.38 -4.40 -7.59
C ASP A 93 -8.34 -5.49 -7.31
N MET A 94 -8.78 -6.68 -6.88
CA MET A 94 -7.89 -7.78 -6.52
C MET A 94 -7.01 -8.24 -7.69
N LYS A 95 -7.50 -8.23 -8.93
CA LYS A 95 -6.70 -8.57 -10.12
C LYS A 95 -5.48 -7.66 -10.26
N GLN A 96 -5.66 -6.35 -10.09
CA GLN A 96 -4.60 -5.35 -10.16
C GLN A 96 -3.66 -5.45 -8.95
N ILE A 97 -4.19 -5.71 -7.75
CA ILE A 97 -3.37 -5.94 -6.55
C ILE A 97 -2.47 -7.16 -6.74
N LYS A 98 -3.00 -8.28 -7.27
CA LYS A 98 -2.22 -9.49 -7.56
C LYS A 98 -1.11 -9.23 -8.57
N ALA A 99 -1.39 -8.47 -9.62
CA ALA A 99 -0.38 -8.10 -10.62
C ALA A 99 0.75 -7.26 -10.00
N GLU A 100 0.42 -6.27 -9.17
CA GLU A 100 1.43 -5.48 -8.44
C GLU A 100 2.19 -6.32 -7.42
N PHE A 101 1.52 -7.23 -6.71
CA PHE A 101 2.16 -8.14 -5.75
C PHE A 101 3.22 -9.01 -6.44
N GLN A 102 2.86 -9.64 -7.57
CA GLN A 102 3.80 -10.41 -8.37
C GLN A 102 4.97 -9.56 -8.87
N ARG A 103 4.68 -8.34 -9.36
CA ARG A 103 5.69 -7.41 -9.87
C ARG A 103 6.69 -6.98 -8.78
N LEU A 104 6.21 -6.73 -7.56
CA LEU A 104 7.02 -6.24 -6.44
C LEU A 104 7.81 -7.33 -5.73
N PHE A 105 7.23 -8.54 -5.59
CA PHE A 105 7.78 -9.58 -4.71
C PHE A 105 8.21 -10.85 -5.45
N GLY A 106 7.96 -10.95 -6.75
CA GLY A 106 8.36 -12.09 -7.58
C GLY A 106 7.59 -13.39 -7.31
N LYS A 107 6.59 -13.36 -6.42
CA LYS A 107 5.70 -14.48 -6.09
C LYS A 107 4.25 -14.06 -6.22
N THR A 108 3.38 -15.00 -6.59
CA THR A 108 1.94 -14.72 -6.67
C THR A 108 1.37 -14.58 -5.26
N LEU A 109 0.34 -13.75 -5.08
CA LEU A 109 -0.34 -13.61 -3.81
C LEU A 109 -0.87 -14.96 -3.29
N GLU A 110 -1.39 -15.80 -4.19
CA GLU A 110 -1.92 -17.13 -3.86
C GLU A 110 -0.83 -18.08 -3.33
N SER A 111 0.35 -18.09 -3.96
CA SER A 111 1.48 -18.87 -3.44
C SER A 111 1.87 -18.40 -2.04
N PHE A 112 1.92 -17.08 -1.83
CA PHE A 112 2.31 -16.50 -0.56
C PHE A 112 1.30 -16.85 0.55
N VAL A 113 0.00 -16.71 0.28
CA VAL A 113 -1.09 -17.11 1.20
C VAL A 113 -1.03 -18.61 1.50
N ARG A 114 -0.69 -19.45 0.51
CA ARG A 114 -0.60 -20.90 0.69
C ARG A 114 0.56 -21.32 1.61
N GLU A 115 1.68 -20.60 1.53
CA GLU A 115 2.89 -20.84 2.32
C GLU A 115 2.73 -20.37 3.77
N ASP A 116 2.09 -19.20 3.98
CA ASP A 116 2.02 -18.56 5.30
C ASP A 116 0.83 -19.05 6.16
N ILE A 117 -0.26 -19.47 5.52
CA ILE A 117 -1.53 -19.78 6.20
C ILE A 117 -1.86 -21.27 6.11
N SER A 118 -2.54 -21.81 7.12
CA SER A 118 -2.93 -23.22 7.17
C SER A 118 -4.44 -23.43 7.43
N GLY A 119 -4.87 -24.68 7.34
CA GLY A 119 -6.24 -25.09 7.67
C GLY A 119 -7.33 -24.55 6.74
N ASP A 120 -8.54 -24.49 7.27
CA ASP A 120 -9.71 -23.97 6.54
C ASP A 120 -9.64 -22.46 6.32
N TYR A 121 -8.94 -21.75 7.20
CA TYR A 121 -8.65 -20.34 7.03
C TYR A 121 -7.88 -20.07 5.73
N ARG A 122 -6.85 -20.88 5.41
CA ARG A 122 -6.16 -20.80 4.11
C ARG A 122 -7.12 -21.04 2.94
N LYS A 123 -7.98 -22.07 3.03
CA LYS A 123 -8.92 -22.40 1.93
C LYS A 123 -9.84 -21.22 1.64
N LEU A 124 -10.38 -20.59 2.69
CA LEU A 124 -11.24 -19.42 2.58
C LEU A 124 -10.50 -18.23 1.96
N MET A 125 -9.31 -17.89 2.45
CA MET A 125 -8.53 -16.77 1.91
C MET A 125 -8.13 -17.00 0.44
N LEU A 126 -7.74 -18.22 0.08
CA LEU A 126 -7.43 -18.58 -1.31
C LEU A 126 -8.66 -18.47 -2.21
N ALA A 127 -9.84 -18.89 -1.76
CA ALA A 127 -11.07 -18.75 -2.53
C ALA A 127 -11.33 -17.27 -2.87
N LEU A 128 -11.27 -16.38 -1.87
CA LEU A 128 -11.48 -14.94 -2.06
C LEU A 128 -10.44 -14.26 -2.97
N VAL A 129 -9.22 -14.78 -3.05
CA VAL A 129 -8.16 -14.23 -3.93
C VAL A 129 -8.23 -14.80 -5.35
N THR A 130 -8.84 -15.97 -5.52
CA THR A 130 -8.87 -16.70 -6.81
C THR A 130 -10.12 -16.43 -7.62
N ASP A 131 -11.25 -16.12 -6.98
CA ASP A 131 -12.58 -16.15 -7.59
C ASP A 131 -12.91 -14.95 -8.48
N HIS A 132 -12.07 -14.59 -9.46
CA HIS A 132 -12.36 -13.49 -10.41
C HIS A 132 -11.73 -13.69 -11.80
#